data_AF-A0A1F7ABC8-F1
#
_entry.id   AF-A0A1F7ABC8-F1
#
_cell.length_a   1.000
_cell.length_b   1.000
_cell.length_c   1.000
_cell.angle_alpha   90.00
_cell.angle_beta   90.00
_cell.angle_gamma   90.00
#
_symmetry.space_group_name_H-M   'P 1'
#
loop_
_entity.id
_entity.type
_entity.pdbx_description
1 polymer ?
#
loop_
_entity_poly.entity_id
_entity_poly.type
_entity_poly.pdbx_seq_one_letter_code
_entity_poly.pdbx_strand_id
1 'polypeptide(L)'
;MYPQYPPAGYPPMDMGAYNMPPGGYPPQGGYYPPMGGQTPPQGGGYPPMGGGYPPAGGPMPQGGAYPPGGYPPQAPEDTTPANFQLGTKLPAKLKVKAPKNSLKFDEEYFIRLLAGSISLSKDEKKKIVESIPKLKQSQIDELIRIFEEERQKFAALSKKHVPQLEKLAVQHHSEWMDLENESQLSQKKEEDTSKAEEIRKKLGI
;
A
#
# COMPACT_ATOMS: atom_id res chain seq x y z
N MET A 1 16.64 -40.55 57.50
CA MET A 1 15.48 -41.05 56.73
C MET A 1 14.34 -41.28 57.72
N TYR A 2 13.24 -40.54 57.83
CA TYR A 2 12.72 -39.26 57.32
C TYR A 2 11.99 -38.63 58.53
N PRO A 3 11.95 -37.29 58.67
CA PRO A 3 10.84 -36.69 59.40
C PRO A 3 10.01 -35.77 58.50
N GLN A 4 8.73 -36.13 58.41
CA GLN A 4 7.56 -35.28 58.63
C GLN A 4 7.56 -33.85 58.06
N TYR A 5 6.68 -33.62 57.09
CA TYR A 5 6.17 -32.28 56.74
C TYR A 5 5.08 -31.84 57.72
N PRO A 6 5.08 -30.57 58.19
CA PRO A 6 3.86 -29.89 58.59
C PRO A 6 3.24 -29.08 57.42
N PRO A 7 1.90 -28.89 57.39
CA PRO A 7 1.16 -28.37 56.24
C PRO A 7 0.75 -26.88 56.35
N ALA A 8 0.32 -26.37 55.19
CA ALA A 8 -0.65 -25.29 54.97
C ALA A 8 -0.24 -23.82 55.27
N GLY A 9 -0.18 -23.03 54.19
CA GLY A 9 -0.19 -21.57 54.24
C GLY A 9 -0.04 -20.95 52.84
N TYR A 10 -1.14 -20.80 52.10
CA TYR A 10 -1.30 -19.67 51.17
C TYR A 10 -1.84 -18.49 51.99
N PRO A 11 -1.63 -17.19 51.66
CA PRO A 11 -1.53 -16.58 50.32
C PRO A 11 -0.47 -15.42 50.33
N PRO A 12 -0.51 -14.31 49.55
CA PRO A 12 -1.30 -13.94 48.36
C PRO A 12 -0.45 -13.41 47.17
N MET A 13 -1.14 -13.11 46.07
CA MET A 13 -0.61 -12.53 44.84
C MET A 13 0.21 -11.26 45.05
N ASP A 14 1.34 -11.17 44.35
CA ASP A 14 2.01 -9.91 44.07
C ASP A 14 2.23 -9.76 42.56
N MET A 15 1.80 -8.61 42.04
CA MET A 15 2.00 -8.18 40.67
C MET A 15 3.47 -7.75 40.51
N GLY A 16 4.25 -8.52 39.76
CA GLY A 16 5.63 -8.15 39.46
C GLY A 16 6.02 -8.53 38.04
N ALA A 17 6.08 -7.53 37.17
CA ALA A 17 6.58 -7.63 35.81
C ALA A 17 8.02 -8.16 35.77
N TYR A 18 8.31 -9.22 35.00
CA TYR A 18 9.66 -9.47 34.46
C TYR A 18 9.64 -10.37 33.22
N ASN A 19 10.22 -9.81 32.15
CA ASN A 19 11.15 -10.42 31.19
C ASN A 19 10.81 -11.70 30.39
N MET A 20 11.31 -11.67 29.15
CA MET A 20 11.04 -12.46 27.93
C MET A 20 11.85 -13.81 27.88
N PRO A 21 11.94 -14.49 26.70
CA PRO A 21 11.40 -15.79 26.28
C PRO A 21 12.36 -17.02 26.48
N PRO A 22 11.95 -18.26 26.13
CA PRO A 22 12.64 -18.92 25.00
C PRO A 22 11.74 -19.87 24.17
N GLY A 23 12.25 -20.30 23.03
CA GLY A 23 11.50 -20.92 21.93
C GLY A 23 10.80 -22.25 22.21
N GLY A 24 9.80 -22.51 21.37
CA GLY A 24 9.15 -23.80 21.19
C GLY A 24 8.71 -23.95 19.73
N TYR A 25 9.29 -24.92 19.03
CA TYR A 25 8.81 -25.39 17.72
C TYR A 25 7.36 -25.88 17.83
N PRO A 26 6.51 -25.65 16.80
CA PRO A 26 5.38 -26.53 16.53
C PRO A 26 5.72 -27.60 15.48
N PRO A 27 5.15 -28.82 15.59
CA PRO A 27 5.56 -30.01 14.85
C PRO A 27 5.09 -30.06 13.39
N GLN A 28 5.83 -30.83 12.58
CA GLN A 28 5.40 -31.32 11.26
C GLN A 28 4.10 -32.13 11.38
N GLY A 29 3.15 -31.85 10.50
CA GLY A 29 1.95 -32.66 10.29
C GLY A 29 1.28 -32.20 9.00
N GLY A 30 1.68 -32.80 7.87
CA GLY A 30 1.12 -32.49 6.56
C GLY A 30 -0.26 -33.10 6.37
N TYR A 31 -1.15 -32.38 5.67
CA TYR A 31 -2.30 -32.93 4.97
C TYR A 31 -2.58 -32.04 3.74
N TYR A 32 -2.75 -32.66 2.58
CA TYR A 32 -3.10 -32.03 1.30
C TYR A 32 -4.42 -31.21 1.40
N PRO A 33 -4.57 -30.08 0.69
CA PRO A 33 -5.89 -29.46 0.53
C PRO A 33 -6.72 -30.19 -0.54
N PRO A 34 -7.99 -30.55 -0.25
CA PRO A 34 -8.91 -31.06 -1.25
C PRO A 34 -9.47 -29.92 -2.12
N MET A 35 -9.65 -30.22 -3.41
CA MET A 35 -10.49 -29.49 -4.36
C MET A 35 -11.93 -29.36 -3.83
N GLY A 36 -12.55 -28.20 -4.02
CA GLY A 36 -14.01 -28.05 -3.90
C GLY A 36 -14.44 -26.69 -3.37
N GLY A 37 -15.04 -25.89 -4.25
CA GLY A 37 -15.36 -24.48 -4.02
C GLY A 37 -16.38 -24.19 -2.91
N GLN A 38 -16.23 -22.99 -2.34
CA GLN A 38 -17.28 -22.31 -1.60
C GLN A 38 -17.27 -20.83 -2.04
N THR A 39 -18.45 -20.34 -2.39
CA THR A 39 -18.83 -18.96 -2.74
C THR A 39 -18.45 -17.93 -1.66
N PRO A 40 -18.21 -16.66 -2.03
CA PRO A 40 -18.52 -15.52 -1.18
C PRO A 40 -19.80 -14.77 -1.62
N PRO A 41 -20.49 -14.09 -0.68
CA PRO A 41 -21.87 -13.60 -0.81
C PRO A 41 -22.02 -12.21 -1.45
N GLN A 42 -23.28 -11.91 -1.82
CA GLN A 42 -23.79 -10.69 -2.47
C GLN A 42 -23.30 -9.35 -1.88
N GLY A 43 -22.90 -8.44 -2.77
CA GLY A 43 -22.84 -7.00 -2.53
C GLY A 43 -23.36 -6.28 -3.78
N GLY A 44 -24.50 -5.58 -3.65
CA GLY A 44 -25.27 -5.04 -4.75
C GLY A 44 -24.67 -3.82 -5.47
N GLY A 45 -25.14 -3.62 -6.70
CA GLY A 45 -24.91 -2.44 -7.52
C GLY A 45 -25.48 -2.67 -8.92
N TYR A 46 -26.68 -2.16 -9.18
CA TYR A 46 -27.31 -2.20 -10.51
C TYR A 46 -26.46 -1.42 -11.54
N PRO A 47 -26.20 -1.96 -12.75
CA PRO A 47 -25.88 -1.11 -13.90
C PRO A 47 -27.17 -0.57 -14.54
N PRO A 48 -27.14 0.66 -15.09
CA PRO A 48 -28.32 1.40 -15.53
C PRO A 48 -29.01 0.79 -16.75
N MET A 49 -30.34 0.86 -16.76
CA MET A 49 -31.19 0.59 -17.92
C MET A 49 -30.74 1.41 -19.12
N GLY A 50 -30.45 0.73 -20.23
CA GLY A 50 -30.19 1.36 -21.52
C GLY A 50 -30.37 0.38 -22.66
N GLY A 51 -31.60 0.26 -23.16
CA GLY A 51 -31.85 -0.26 -24.52
C GLY A 51 -32.88 -1.37 -24.64
N GLY A 52 -34.13 -0.98 -24.92
CA GLY A 52 -35.04 -1.70 -25.81
C GLY A 52 -35.70 -2.99 -25.27
N TYR A 53 -36.90 -2.86 -24.71
CA TYR A 53 -37.87 -3.95 -24.71
C TYR A 53 -38.26 -4.31 -26.17
N PRO A 54 -38.32 -5.58 -26.57
CA PRO A 54 -39.30 -6.01 -27.56
C PRO A 54 -40.62 -6.38 -26.86
N PRO A 55 -41.77 -6.18 -27.53
CA PRO A 55 -43.10 -6.25 -26.93
C PRO A 55 -43.56 -7.68 -26.63
N ALA A 56 -44.54 -7.77 -25.73
CA ALA A 56 -45.24 -8.97 -25.33
C ALA A 56 -45.98 -9.67 -26.49
N GLY A 57 -46.06 -11.00 -26.41
CA GLY A 57 -47.18 -11.78 -26.97
C GLY A 57 -46.84 -12.77 -28.08
N GLY A 58 -46.71 -14.05 -27.72
CA GLY A 58 -46.77 -15.18 -28.67
C GLY A 58 -46.64 -16.52 -27.93
N PRO A 59 -47.50 -17.53 -28.18
CA PRO A 59 -47.44 -18.81 -27.47
C PRO A 59 -46.20 -19.61 -27.87
N MET A 60 -45.54 -20.20 -26.88
CA MET A 60 -44.33 -21.02 -27.06
C MET A 60 -44.69 -22.36 -27.73
N PRO A 61 -44.10 -22.75 -28.88
CA PRO A 61 -44.12 -24.13 -29.31
C PRO A 61 -43.06 -24.92 -28.53
N GLN A 62 -43.55 -25.88 -27.76
CA GLN A 62 -42.77 -26.91 -27.09
C GLN A 62 -42.09 -27.80 -28.14
N GLY A 63 -40.77 -27.64 -28.31
CA GLY A 63 -39.99 -28.52 -29.20
C GLY A 63 -38.76 -27.85 -29.80
N GLY A 64 -37.69 -27.72 -29.03
CA GLY A 64 -36.39 -27.30 -29.54
C GLY A 64 -35.30 -27.62 -28.54
N ALA A 65 -34.39 -28.50 -28.90
CA ALA A 65 -33.24 -28.89 -28.10
C ALA A 65 -32.43 -27.64 -27.67
N TYR A 66 -32.12 -27.54 -26.37
CA TYR A 66 -31.15 -26.56 -25.88
C TYR A 66 -29.79 -26.84 -26.54
N PRO A 67 -29.16 -25.89 -27.26
CA PRO A 67 -27.76 -26.06 -27.64
C PRO A 67 -26.90 -26.02 -26.37
N PRO A 68 -25.89 -26.90 -26.26
CA PRO A 68 -25.00 -26.93 -25.09
C PRO A 68 -24.27 -25.59 -24.99
N GLY A 69 -24.23 -25.04 -23.78
CA GLY A 69 -23.74 -23.71 -23.49
C GLY A 69 -22.35 -23.43 -24.08
N GLY A 70 -22.30 -22.41 -24.94
CA GLY A 70 -21.08 -21.68 -25.23
C GLY A 70 -21.27 -20.26 -24.71
N TYR A 71 -20.45 -19.84 -23.76
CA TYR A 71 -20.28 -18.39 -23.55
C TYR A 71 -19.87 -17.80 -24.90
N PRO A 72 -20.47 -16.67 -25.34
CA PRO A 72 -20.01 -16.02 -26.55
C PRO A 72 -18.51 -15.76 -26.42
N PRO A 73 -17.70 -15.96 -27.49
CA PRO A 73 -16.28 -15.72 -27.43
C PRO A 73 -16.04 -14.30 -26.91
N GLN A 74 -15.29 -14.17 -25.80
CA GLN A 74 -14.87 -12.86 -25.32
C GLN A 74 -14.18 -12.15 -26.48
N ALA A 75 -14.61 -10.91 -26.76
CA ALA A 75 -13.91 -10.06 -27.70
C ALA A 75 -12.42 -10.02 -27.30
N PRO A 76 -11.48 -10.06 -28.27
CA PRO A 76 -10.07 -10.04 -27.97
C PRO A 76 -9.74 -8.86 -27.07
N GLU A 77 -9.02 -9.11 -25.98
CA GLU A 77 -8.61 -8.04 -25.09
C GLU A 77 -7.74 -7.03 -25.86
N ASP A 78 -8.10 -5.75 -25.77
CA ASP A 78 -7.22 -4.68 -26.26
C ASP A 78 -5.95 -4.67 -25.42
N THR A 79 -4.88 -5.18 -26.01
CA THR A 79 -3.53 -5.26 -25.44
C THR A 79 -2.68 -4.05 -25.82
N THR A 80 -3.23 -3.06 -26.50
CA THR A 80 -2.49 -1.86 -26.92
C THR A 80 -1.98 -1.14 -25.67
N PRO A 81 -0.65 -1.01 -25.49
CA PRO A 81 -0.10 -0.34 -24.33
C PRO A 81 -0.57 1.12 -24.26
N ALA A 82 -0.90 1.56 -23.05
CA ALA A 82 -1.26 2.93 -22.74
C ALA A 82 -0.05 3.86 -22.82
N ASN A 83 1.15 3.33 -22.59
CA ASN A 83 2.38 4.10 -22.37
C ASN A 83 2.19 5.17 -21.29
N PHE A 84 1.36 4.86 -20.28
CA PHE A 84 1.07 5.78 -19.19
C PHE A 84 2.32 6.02 -18.34
N GLN A 85 2.63 7.29 -18.08
CA GLN A 85 3.84 7.69 -17.36
C GLN A 85 3.50 8.22 -15.97
N LEU A 86 3.83 7.42 -14.95
CA LEU A 86 3.77 7.84 -13.56
C LEU A 86 4.71 9.01 -13.29
N GLY A 87 4.29 9.92 -12.39
CA GLY A 87 5.08 11.06 -11.95
C GLY A 87 5.14 12.25 -12.92
N THR A 88 4.46 12.22 -14.07
CA THR A 88 4.44 13.34 -15.03
C THR A 88 3.75 14.60 -14.51
N LYS A 89 2.82 14.46 -13.56
CA LYS A 89 2.14 15.59 -12.90
C LYS A 89 2.99 16.25 -11.82
N LEU A 90 4.08 15.62 -11.38
CA LEU A 90 4.93 16.17 -10.34
C LEU A 90 5.69 17.40 -10.86
N PRO A 91 5.89 18.43 -10.02
CA PRO A 91 6.70 19.59 -10.38
C PRO A 91 8.15 19.16 -10.68
N ALA A 92 8.86 19.98 -11.44
CA ALA A 92 10.25 19.71 -11.82
C ALA A 92 11.19 19.64 -10.61
N LYS A 93 10.88 20.40 -9.55
CA LYS A 93 11.62 20.39 -8.28
C LYS A 93 10.67 20.02 -7.17
N LEU A 94 11.02 18.98 -6.42
CA LEU A 94 10.30 18.53 -5.23
C LEU A 94 10.87 19.23 -4.00
N LYS A 95 10.01 19.54 -3.04
CA LYS A 95 10.40 20.24 -1.81
C LYS A 95 10.94 19.26 -0.76
N VAL A 96 10.36 18.06 -0.72
CA VAL A 96 10.85 16.97 0.13
C VAL A 96 12.19 16.50 -0.41
N LYS A 97 13.18 16.38 0.48
CA LYS A 97 14.52 15.90 0.15
C LYS A 97 14.84 14.67 0.97
N ALA A 98 15.73 13.83 0.43
CA ALA A 98 16.30 12.75 1.21
C ALA A 98 17.07 13.34 2.42
N PRO A 99 16.90 12.78 3.63
CA PRO A 99 17.73 13.17 4.76
C PRO A 99 19.20 12.83 4.49
N LYS A 100 20.11 13.54 5.16
CA LYS A 100 21.55 13.29 5.04
C LYS A 100 21.86 11.82 5.31
N ASN A 101 22.50 11.17 4.35
CA ASN A 101 22.81 9.75 4.37
C ASN A 101 24.21 9.49 3.75
N SER A 102 24.70 8.26 3.84
CA SER A 102 25.99 7.82 3.29
C SER A 102 25.86 6.90 2.07
N LEU A 103 24.64 6.75 1.55
CA LEU A 103 24.34 5.87 0.42
C LEU A 103 24.68 6.54 -0.90
N LYS A 104 24.86 5.72 -1.94
CA LYS A 104 25.21 6.16 -3.29
C LYS A 104 24.02 5.93 -4.20
N PHE A 105 23.19 6.94 -4.36
CA PHE A 105 22.07 6.94 -5.29
C PHE A 105 21.73 8.37 -5.71
N ASP A 106 20.98 8.51 -6.81
CA ASP A 106 20.43 9.81 -7.20
C ASP A 106 19.22 10.12 -6.30
N GLU A 107 19.42 11.00 -5.33
CA GLU A 107 18.40 11.38 -4.36
C GLU A 107 17.19 12.04 -5.02
N GLU A 108 17.40 12.92 -6.00
CA GLU A 108 16.29 13.59 -6.68
C GLU A 108 15.48 12.59 -7.51
N TYR A 109 16.16 11.69 -8.21
CA TYR A 109 15.51 10.63 -8.97
C TYR A 109 14.72 9.67 -8.07
N PHE A 110 15.31 9.22 -6.96
CA PHE A 110 14.63 8.34 -6.01
C PHE A 110 13.40 9.00 -5.40
N ILE A 111 13.51 10.25 -4.93
CA ILE A 111 12.37 10.98 -4.37
C ILE A 111 11.28 11.19 -5.43
N ARG A 112 11.65 11.38 -6.70
CA ARG A 112 10.69 11.48 -7.79
C ARG A 112 9.97 10.17 -8.09
N LEU A 113 10.69 9.05 -8.08
CA LEU A 113 10.09 7.71 -8.18
C LEU A 113 9.12 7.46 -7.02
N LEU A 114 9.55 7.74 -5.79
CA LEU A 114 8.75 7.57 -4.58
C LEU A 114 7.48 8.44 -4.61
N ALA A 115 7.61 9.71 -4.99
CA ALA A 115 6.48 10.62 -5.10
C ALA A 115 5.47 10.16 -6.16
N GLY A 116 5.97 9.64 -7.29
CA GLY A 116 5.17 9.15 -8.41
C GLY A 116 4.55 7.76 -8.21
N SER A 117 5.02 7.00 -7.22
CA SER A 117 4.47 5.68 -6.89
C SER A 117 3.02 5.80 -6.45
N ILE A 118 2.17 4.89 -6.94
CA ILE A 118 0.76 4.78 -6.56
C ILE A 118 0.51 3.53 -5.71
N SER A 119 1.53 2.71 -5.50
CA SER A 119 1.49 1.54 -4.62
C SER A 119 1.67 1.90 -3.14
N LEU A 120 2.04 3.14 -2.83
CA LEU A 120 2.33 3.60 -1.48
C LEU A 120 1.42 4.75 -1.06
N SER A 121 0.90 4.64 0.16
CA SER A 121 0.20 5.72 0.85
C SER A 121 1.15 6.87 1.23
N LYS A 122 0.57 8.03 1.55
CA LYS A 122 1.29 9.19 2.08
C LYS A 122 2.22 8.83 3.26
N ASP A 123 1.71 8.05 4.22
CA ASP A 123 2.46 7.69 5.43
C ASP A 123 3.59 6.70 5.15
N GLU A 124 3.40 5.78 4.21
CA GLU A 124 4.47 4.87 3.79
C GLU A 124 5.59 5.62 3.07
N LYS A 125 5.25 6.55 2.18
CA LYS A 125 6.23 7.42 1.52
C LYS A 125 7.02 8.21 2.56
N LYS A 126 6.35 8.82 3.54
CA LYS A 126 6.99 9.53 4.64
C LYS A 126 7.95 8.62 5.43
N LYS A 127 7.50 7.43 5.84
CA LYS A 127 8.32 6.45 6.56
C LYS A 127 9.54 6.01 5.77
N ILE A 128 9.42 5.84 4.46
CA ILE A 128 10.55 5.50 3.58
C ILE A 128 11.58 6.63 3.60
N VAL A 129 11.15 7.89 3.40
CA VAL A 129 12.05 9.06 3.45
C VAL A 129 12.78 9.14 4.80
N GLU A 130 12.05 9.01 5.90
CA GLU A 130 12.61 9.04 7.26
C GLU A 130 13.57 7.87 7.54
N SER A 131 13.37 6.75 6.86
CA SER A 131 14.19 5.54 7.05
C SER A 131 15.46 5.53 6.21
N ILE A 132 15.61 6.40 5.19
CA ILE A 132 16.77 6.45 4.28
C ILE A 132 18.12 6.35 5.02
N PRO A 133 18.40 7.10 6.11
CA PRO A 133 19.69 7.02 6.80
C PRO A 133 19.97 5.67 7.49
N LYS A 134 18.93 4.87 7.69
CA LYS A 134 18.98 3.55 8.35
C LYS A 134 19.01 2.40 7.34
N LEU A 135 18.83 2.69 6.05
CA LEU A 135 18.84 1.68 4.99
C LEU A 135 20.27 1.29 4.61
N LYS A 136 20.42 0.05 4.14
CA LYS A 136 21.61 -0.44 3.43
C LYS A 136 21.51 -0.08 1.95
N GLN A 137 22.66 -0.03 1.27
CA GLN A 137 22.71 0.22 -0.17
C GLN A 137 21.81 -0.74 -0.97
N SER A 138 21.87 -2.05 -0.68
CA SER A 138 21.02 -3.03 -1.35
C SER A 138 19.51 -2.80 -1.15
N GLN A 139 19.11 -2.14 -0.05
CA GLN A 139 17.70 -1.84 0.21
C GLN A 139 17.23 -0.64 -0.61
N ILE A 140 18.06 0.40 -0.75
CA ILE A 140 17.70 1.55 -1.61
C ILE A 140 17.69 1.13 -3.09
N ASP A 141 18.64 0.29 -3.50
CA ASP A 141 18.69 -0.24 -4.87
C ASP A 141 17.44 -1.07 -5.20
N GLU A 142 16.98 -1.89 -4.25
CA GLU A 142 15.78 -2.69 -4.42
C GLU A 142 14.52 -1.82 -4.46
N LEU A 143 14.43 -0.76 -3.65
CA LEU A 143 13.31 0.19 -3.73
C LEU A 143 13.27 0.90 -5.10
N ILE A 144 14.43 1.33 -5.61
CA ILE A 144 14.53 1.92 -6.97
C ILE A 144 14.02 0.91 -8.00
N ARG A 145 14.50 -0.34 -7.94
CA ARG A 145 14.07 -1.41 -8.84
C ARG A 145 12.55 -1.62 -8.80
N ILE A 146 11.97 -1.69 -7.60
CA ILE A 146 10.52 -1.87 -7.40
C ILE A 146 9.74 -0.72 -8.04
N PHE A 147 10.16 0.53 -7.84
CA PHE A 147 9.45 1.69 -8.42
C PHE A 147 9.64 1.81 -9.93
N GLU A 148 10.80 1.42 -10.46
CA GLU A 148 10.99 1.35 -11.92
C GLU A 148 10.11 0.28 -12.56
N GLU A 149 10.02 -0.90 -11.94
CA GLU A 149 9.12 -1.97 -12.37
C GLU A 149 7.66 -1.54 -12.30
N GLU A 150 7.27 -0.84 -11.23
CA GLU A 150 5.94 -0.26 -11.10
C GLU A 150 5.65 0.63 -12.31
N ARG A 151 6.53 1.59 -12.60
CA ARG A 151 6.37 2.49 -13.75
C ARG A 151 6.24 1.73 -15.07
N GLN A 152 7.03 0.68 -15.28
CA GLN A 152 6.96 -0.15 -16.48
C GLN A 152 5.63 -0.91 -16.57
N LYS A 153 5.16 -1.50 -15.47
CA LYS A 153 3.88 -2.21 -15.40
C LYS A 153 2.71 -1.28 -15.75
N PHE A 154 2.71 -0.06 -15.21
CA PHE A 154 1.68 0.95 -15.53
C PHE A 154 1.76 1.45 -16.98
N ALA A 155 2.96 1.59 -17.54
CA ALA A 155 3.13 1.93 -18.94
C ALA A 155 2.60 0.83 -19.89
N ALA A 156 2.74 -0.44 -19.48
CA ALA A 156 2.28 -1.59 -20.25
C ALA A 156 0.77 -1.88 -20.11
N LEU A 157 0.07 -1.25 -19.16
CA LEU A 157 -1.39 -1.41 -19.05
C LEU A 157 -2.08 -0.94 -20.32
N SER A 158 -3.22 -1.55 -20.64
CA SER A 158 -3.98 -1.18 -21.84
C SER A 158 -4.68 0.18 -21.70
N LYS A 159 -4.95 0.81 -22.84
CA LYS A 159 -5.60 2.14 -22.92
C LYS A 159 -6.93 2.23 -22.18
N LYS A 160 -7.68 1.13 -22.07
CA LYS A 160 -8.93 1.03 -21.30
C LYS A 160 -8.77 1.46 -19.82
N HIS A 161 -7.58 1.33 -19.24
CA HIS A 161 -7.33 1.70 -17.84
C HIS A 161 -6.88 3.14 -17.65
N VAL A 162 -6.50 3.87 -18.71
CA VAL A 162 -5.94 5.23 -18.61
C VAL A 162 -6.80 6.19 -17.78
N PRO A 163 -8.14 6.27 -17.95
CA PRO A 163 -8.95 7.19 -17.16
C PRO A 163 -8.92 6.90 -15.66
N GLN A 164 -8.78 5.63 -15.27
CA GLN A 164 -8.66 5.22 -13.87
C GLN A 164 -7.25 5.53 -13.34
N LEU A 165 -6.22 5.27 -14.15
CA LEU A 165 -4.83 5.59 -13.82
C LEU A 165 -4.59 7.08 -13.65
N GLU A 166 -5.23 7.92 -14.47
CA GLU A 166 -5.16 9.37 -14.33
C GLU A 166 -5.76 9.84 -13.00
N LYS A 167 -6.93 9.30 -12.61
CA LYS A 167 -7.55 9.61 -11.32
C LYS A 167 -6.66 9.23 -10.14
N LEU A 168 -6.10 8.01 -10.17
CA LEU A 168 -5.17 7.52 -9.16
C LEU A 168 -3.91 8.40 -9.09
N ALA A 169 -3.32 8.74 -10.23
CA ALA A 169 -2.14 9.60 -10.29
C ALA A 169 -2.40 11.01 -9.74
N VAL A 170 -3.58 11.59 -10.03
CA VAL A 170 -4.00 12.88 -9.47
C VAL A 170 -4.18 12.79 -7.95
N GLN A 171 -4.81 11.74 -7.45
CA GLN A 171 -4.99 11.51 -6.02
C GLN A 171 -3.63 11.44 -5.31
N HIS A 172 -2.73 10.56 -5.75
CA HIS A 172 -1.43 10.40 -5.12
C HIS A 172 -0.53 11.62 -5.27
N HIS A 173 -0.67 12.37 -6.37
CA HIS A 173 -0.04 13.68 -6.50
C HIS A 173 -0.54 14.64 -5.42
N SER A 174 -1.85 14.73 -5.19
CA SER A 174 -2.41 15.59 -4.15
C SER A 174 -1.90 15.20 -2.76
N GLU A 175 -1.91 13.90 -2.44
CA GLU A 175 -1.38 13.38 -1.18
C GLU A 175 0.10 13.73 -0.97
N TRP A 176 0.90 13.69 -2.04
CA TRP A 176 2.30 14.12 -1.98
C TRP A 176 2.42 15.62 -1.72
N MET A 177 1.64 16.47 -2.41
CA MET A 177 1.67 17.92 -2.19
C MET A 177 1.29 18.28 -0.75
N ASP A 178 0.32 17.57 -0.17
CA ASP A 178 -0.07 17.75 1.22
C ASP A 178 1.08 17.37 2.16
N LEU A 179 1.79 16.27 1.89
CA LEU A 179 2.99 15.87 2.63
C LEU A 179 4.09 16.94 2.54
N GLU A 180 4.33 17.52 1.36
CA GLU A 180 5.31 18.59 1.20
C GLU A 180 4.93 19.81 2.06
N ASN A 181 3.65 20.20 2.05
CA ASN A 181 3.16 21.33 2.84
C ASN A 181 3.28 21.05 4.35
N GLU A 182 2.92 19.85 4.81
CA GLU A 182 3.07 19.44 6.21
C GLU A 182 4.55 19.45 6.65
N SER A 183 5.45 18.96 5.80
CA SER A 183 6.90 18.97 6.05
C SER A 183 7.43 20.40 6.16
N GLN A 184 7.02 21.30 5.28
CA GLN A 184 7.40 22.72 5.33
C GLN A 184 6.90 23.43 6.59
N LEU A 185 5.64 23.17 6.99
CA LEU A 185 5.08 23.76 8.20
C LEU A 185 5.80 23.28 9.46
N SER A 186 6.19 22.00 9.49
CA SER A 186 6.93 21.42 10.62
C SER A 186 8.34 22.01 10.72
N GLN A 187 9.07 22.10 9.61
CA GLN A 187 10.39 22.73 9.56
C GLN A 187 10.35 24.19 9.99
N LYS A 188 9.36 24.96 9.53
CA LYS A 188 9.23 26.37 9.92
C LYS A 188 8.97 26.54 11.42
N LYS A 189 8.14 25.67 12.02
CA LYS A 189 7.87 25.67 13.46
C LYS A 189 9.13 25.34 14.27
N GLU A 190 9.91 24.35 13.84
CA GLU A 190 11.18 23.99 14.49
C GLU A 190 12.20 25.13 14.39
N GLU A 191 12.29 25.80 13.24
CA GLU A 191 13.19 26.94 13.03
C GLU A 191 12.80 28.14 13.92
N ASP A 192 11.52 28.49 13.97
CA ASP A 192 11.02 29.59 14.82
C ASP A 192 11.24 29.27 16.31
N THR A 193 11.03 28.02 16.72
CA THR A 193 11.29 27.57 18.09
C THR A 193 12.79 27.65 18.42
N SER A 194 13.65 27.17 17.52
CA SER A 194 15.11 27.21 17.70
C SER A 194 15.64 28.64 17.78
N LYS A 195 15.11 29.56 16.97
CA LYS A 195 15.46 31.00 17.04
C LYS A 195 15.00 31.61 18.35
N ALA A 196 13.80 31.28 18.81
CA ALA A 196 13.29 31.77 20.10
C ALA A 196 14.15 31.29 21.26
N GLU A 197 14.56 30.02 21.28
CA GLU A 197 15.49 29.48 22.30
C GLU A 197 16.87 30.12 22.24
N GLU A 198 17.40 30.39 21.03
CA GLU A 198 18.69 31.06 20.87
C GLU A 198 18.64 32.51 21.39
N ILE A 199 17.57 33.25 21.10
CA ILE A 199 17.33 34.60 21.64
C ILE A 199 17.22 34.54 23.17
N ARG A 200 16.46 33.58 23.69
CA ARG A 200 16.30 33.36 25.14
C ARG A 200 17.66 33.12 25.82
N LYS A 201 18.48 32.25 25.24
CA LYS A 201 19.85 31.98 25.71
C LYS A 201 20.76 33.20 25.63
N LYS A 202 20.68 34.00 24.57
CA LYS A 202 21.44 35.26 24.42
C LYS A 202 21.02 36.33 25.43
N LEU A 203 19.76 36.33 25.84
CA LEU A 203 19.21 37.24 26.84
C LEU A 203 19.37 36.72 28.30
N GLY A 204 19.87 35.50 28.49
CA GLY A 204 20.14 34.94 29.82
C GLY A 204 18.89 34.56 30.63
N ILE A 205 17.76 34.31 29.96
CA ILE A 205 16.46 33.94 30.56
C ILE A 205 16.08 32.48 30.32
#